data_AF-A0AAN8UI62-F1
#
_entry.id   AF-A0AAN8UI62-F1
#
_cell.length_a   1.000
_cell.length_b   1.000
_cell.length_c   1.000
_cell.angle_alpha   90.00
_cell.angle_beta   90.00
_cell.angle_gamma   90.00
#
_symmetry.space_group_name_H-M   'P 1'
#
loop_
_entity.id
_entity.type
_entity.pdbx_description
1 polymer ?
#
loop_
_entity_poly.entity_id
_entity_poly.type
_entity_poly.pdbx_seq_one_letter_code
_entity_poly.pdbx_strand_id
1 'polypeptide(L)'
;MCSNAAGIAGNLSAFVLFVSPIPTFRRIIRNRSTEQFSGLPYIYALLNCLISLWYGMPLVSPGIPLVATVNSVGSMFQLAYVAIFITYAEKGKKIKMTGLLLGVFCLFFAIVFVSMRYLDSHTRQLFVGYLSVASLISMFASPLFIINLVIRTRSVEYMPFYLSLSTFLMRTILGVVQLALYSYYNKKSKDESRQPLFESYA
;
A
#
# COMPACT_ATOMS: atom_id res chain seq x y z
N MET A 1 -2.93 -6.89 23.56
CA MET A 1 -2.94 -8.10 22.70
C MET A 1 -3.74 -7.91 21.40
N CYS A 2 -4.90 -7.23 21.41
CA CYS A 2 -5.70 -6.97 20.19
C CYS A 2 -4.96 -6.16 19.10
N SER A 3 -4.10 -5.21 19.47
CA SER A 3 -3.30 -4.41 18.52
C SER A 3 -2.28 -5.28 17.74
N ASN A 4 -1.66 -6.27 18.41
CA ASN A 4 -0.69 -7.16 17.76
C ASN A 4 -1.37 -8.14 16.80
N ALA A 5 -2.54 -8.69 17.18
CA ALA A 5 -3.29 -9.61 16.32
C ALA A 5 -3.85 -8.90 15.06
N ALA A 6 -4.42 -7.71 15.24
CA ALA A 6 -4.87 -6.87 14.12
C ALA A 6 -3.70 -6.47 13.21
N GLY A 7 -2.55 -6.18 13.81
CA GLY A 7 -1.32 -5.90 13.08
C GLY A 7 -0.83 -7.09 12.24
N ILE A 8 -0.69 -8.28 12.84
CA ILE A 8 -0.22 -9.48 12.13
C ILE A 8 -1.14 -9.83 10.96
N ALA A 9 -2.44 -9.75 11.16
CA ALA A 9 -3.41 -10.08 10.13
C ALA A 9 -3.46 -9.01 9.02
N GLY A 10 -3.27 -7.74 9.37
CA GLY A 10 -3.03 -6.65 8.42
C GLY A 10 -1.76 -6.87 7.57
N ASN A 11 -0.67 -7.35 8.18
CA ASN A 11 0.57 -7.67 7.48
C ASN A 11 0.39 -8.82 6.48
N LEU A 12 -0.31 -9.89 6.87
CA LEU A 12 -0.61 -11.02 5.99
C LEU A 12 -1.46 -10.58 4.79
N SER A 13 -2.48 -9.77 5.04
CA SER A 13 -3.34 -9.22 3.99
C SER A 13 -2.54 -8.32 3.04
N ALA A 14 -1.61 -7.52 3.55
CA ALA A 14 -0.72 -6.69 2.72
C ALA A 14 0.21 -7.54 1.84
N PHE A 15 0.74 -8.66 2.34
CA PHE A 15 1.53 -9.60 1.56
C PHE A 15 0.77 -10.15 0.35
N VAL A 16 -0.49 -10.57 0.54
CA VAL A 16 -1.35 -11.05 -0.55
C VAL A 16 -1.54 -9.95 -1.61
N LEU A 17 -1.69 -8.70 -1.18
CA LEU A 17 -1.81 -7.55 -2.08
C LEU A 17 -0.53 -7.25 -2.85
N PHE A 18 0.65 -7.45 -2.25
CA PHE A 18 1.92 -7.29 -2.95
C PHE A 18 2.17 -8.40 -3.98
N VAL A 19 1.60 -9.60 -3.79
CA VAL A 19 1.71 -10.73 -4.72
C VAL A 19 0.72 -10.63 -5.89
N SER A 20 -0.40 -9.91 -5.72
CA SER A 20 -1.46 -9.78 -6.73
C SER A 20 -0.99 -9.31 -8.12
N PRO A 21 -0.02 -8.38 -8.29
CA PRO A 21 0.46 -7.95 -9.60
C PRO A 21 1.39 -8.94 -10.30
N ILE A 22 1.85 -10.01 -9.64
CA ILE A 22 2.83 -10.96 -10.20
C ILE A 22 2.40 -11.55 -11.55
N PRO A 23 1.15 -12.01 -11.76
CA PRO A 23 0.73 -12.55 -13.04
C PRO A 23 0.82 -11.50 -14.17
N THR A 24 0.49 -10.25 -13.87
CA THR A 24 0.57 -9.12 -14.81
C THR A 24 2.02 -8.83 -15.20
N PHE A 25 2.92 -8.77 -14.22
CA PHE A 25 4.35 -8.57 -14.51
C PHE A 25 4.98 -9.77 -15.22
N ARG A 26 4.53 -10.99 -14.93
CA ARG A 26 4.96 -12.19 -15.65
C ARG A 26 4.58 -12.11 -17.14
N ARG A 27 3.40 -11.56 -17.46
CA ARG A 27 2.98 -11.26 -18.83
C ARG A 27 3.86 -10.19 -19.48
N ILE A 28 4.19 -9.10 -18.78
CA ILE A 28 5.09 -8.05 -19.29
C ILE A 28 6.46 -8.62 -19.63
N ILE A 29 7.04 -9.45 -18.75
CA ILE A 29 8.34 -10.10 -18.99
C ILE A 29 8.26 -11.03 -20.21
N ARG A 30 7.22 -11.86 -20.28
CA ARG A 30 7.02 -12.81 -21.40
C ARG A 30 6.85 -12.10 -22.74
N ASN A 31 6.04 -11.05 -22.76
CA ASN A 31 5.69 -10.33 -23.98
C ASN A 31 6.71 -9.23 -24.33
N ARG A 32 7.72 -9.00 -23.46
CA ARG A 32 8.77 -7.97 -23.59
C ARG A 32 8.22 -6.56 -23.85
N SER A 33 6.99 -6.29 -23.43
CA SER A 33 6.29 -5.02 -23.65
C SER A 33 5.40 -4.72 -22.46
N THR A 34 5.36 -3.46 -22.05
CA THR A 34 4.38 -2.96 -21.07
C THR A 34 2.97 -2.87 -21.64
N GLU A 35 2.77 -3.19 -22.93
CA GLU A 35 1.49 -3.09 -23.63
C GLU A 35 0.81 -1.72 -23.34
N GLN A 36 -0.45 -1.75 -22.94
CA GLN A 36 -1.23 -0.58 -22.52
C GLN A 36 -1.30 -0.43 -20.99
N PHE A 37 -0.49 -1.18 -20.23
CA PHE A 37 -0.45 -1.06 -18.77
C PHE A 37 0.14 0.30 -18.35
N SER A 38 -0.44 0.88 -17.31
CA SER A 38 0.06 2.12 -16.70
C SER A 38 0.98 1.79 -15.51
N GLY A 39 2.16 2.40 -15.48
CA GLY A 39 3.12 2.30 -14.37
C GLY A 39 2.78 3.20 -13.17
N LEU A 40 1.87 4.17 -13.34
CA LEU A 40 1.53 5.18 -12.34
C LEU A 40 1.03 4.62 -11.00
N PRO A 41 0.14 3.60 -10.95
CA PRO A 41 -0.31 3.03 -9.69
C PRO A 41 0.84 2.53 -8.81
N TYR A 42 1.88 1.94 -9.41
CA TYR A 42 3.05 1.42 -8.70
C TYR A 42 3.94 2.54 -8.15
N ILE A 43 4.06 3.65 -8.88
CA ILE A 43 4.78 4.86 -8.42
C ILE A 43 4.07 5.49 -7.21
N TYR A 44 2.76 5.67 -7.27
CA TYR A 44 1.99 6.22 -6.14
C TYR A 44 1.98 5.27 -4.94
N ALA A 45 1.88 3.97 -5.18
CA ALA A 45 1.99 2.95 -4.14
C ALA A 45 3.39 2.96 -3.48
N LEU A 46 4.46 3.11 -4.27
CA LEU A 46 5.83 3.23 -3.75
C LEU A 46 5.97 4.48 -2.86
N LEU A 47 5.49 5.63 -3.32
CA LEU A 47 5.50 6.86 -2.52
C LEU A 47 4.75 6.70 -1.19
N ASN A 48 3.55 6.11 -1.23
CA ASN A 48 2.77 5.84 -0.02
C ASN A 48 3.50 4.89 0.94
N CYS A 49 4.13 3.83 0.41
CA CYS A 49 4.90 2.89 1.22
C CYS A 49 6.10 3.58 1.86
N LEU A 50 6.85 4.42 1.14
CA LEU A 50 8.00 5.14 1.69
C LEU A 50 7.60 6.11 2.80
N ILE A 51 6.55 6.92 2.60
CA ILE A 51 6.08 7.87 3.62
C ILE A 51 5.54 7.13 4.85
N SER A 52 4.77 6.07 4.65
CA SER A 52 4.20 5.26 5.74
C SER A 52 5.26 4.44 6.48
N LEU A 53 6.33 4.02 5.78
CA LEU A 53 7.51 3.44 6.40
C LEU A 53 8.17 4.45 7.34
N TRP A 54 8.40 5.68 6.85
CA TRP A 54 9.00 6.73 7.65
C TRP A 54 8.15 7.08 8.87
N TYR A 55 6.83 7.15 8.70
CA TYR A 55 5.88 7.33 9.81
C TYR A 55 6.01 6.24 10.87
N GLY A 56 6.15 4.97 10.47
CA GLY A 56 6.26 3.83 11.38
C GLY A 56 7.62 3.68 12.06
N MET A 57 8.63 4.47 11.68
CA MET A 57 9.95 4.42 12.31
C MET A 57 9.87 4.96 13.75
N PRO A 58 10.62 4.38 14.71
CA PRO A 58 10.60 4.81 16.11
C PRO A 58 11.05 6.26 16.29
N LEU A 59 11.81 6.79 15.33
CA LEU A 59 12.22 8.19 15.26
C LEU A 59 11.03 9.14 15.04
N VAL A 60 9.97 8.70 14.36
CA VAL A 60 8.80 9.54 14.03
C VAL A 60 7.63 9.21 14.95
N SER A 61 7.29 7.93 15.10
CA SER A 61 6.15 7.48 15.88
C SER A 61 6.55 6.27 16.75
N PRO A 62 6.81 6.47 18.05
CA PRO A 62 7.16 5.37 18.94
C PRO A 62 5.96 4.42 19.13
N GLY A 63 6.21 3.11 19.10
CA GLY A 63 5.21 2.09 19.45
C GLY A 63 4.43 1.46 18.28
N ILE A 64 4.71 1.83 17.02
CA ILE A 64 4.06 1.24 15.83
C ILE A 64 5.03 0.60 14.80
N PRO A 65 6.03 -0.21 15.22
CA PRO A 65 7.06 -0.74 14.32
C PRO A 65 6.50 -1.64 13.22
N LEU A 66 5.32 -2.22 13.43
CA LEU A 66 4.67 -3.11 12.48
C LEU A 66 4.25 -2.39 11.19
N VAL A 67 3.93 -1.09 11.28
CA VAL A 67 3.64 -0.27 10.10
C VAL A 67 4.90 -0.12 9.25
N ALA A 68 6.07 0.08 9.88
CA ALA A 68 7.34 0.17 9.16
C ALA A 68 7.69 -1.13 8.43
N THR A 69 7.49 -2.30 9.06
CA THR A 69 7.86 -3.58 8.46
C THR A 69 7.01 -3.91 7.23
N VAL A 70 5.69 -3.71 7.29
CA VAL A 70 4.82 -3.93 6.11
C VAL A 70 5.17 -3.01 4.96
N ASN A 71 5.35 -1.72 5.26
CA ASN A 71 5.62 -0.74 4.23
C ASN A 71 7.04 -0.87 3.67
N SER A 72 7.98 -1.46 4.42
CA SER A 72 9.31 -1.84 3.93
C SER A 72 9.24 -2.99 2.93
N VAL A 73 8.52 -4.06 3.26
CA VAL A 73 8.27 -5.14 2.30
C VAL A 73 7.53 -4.60 1.08
N GLY A 74 6.51 -3.77 1.30
CA GLY A 74 5.76 -3.13 0.24
C GLY A 74 6.62 -2.29 -0.69
N SER A 75 7.49 -1.43 -0.15
CA SER A 75 8.38 -0.61 -0.97
C SER A 75 9.35 -1.45 -1.79
N MET A 76 9.84 -2.58 -1.26
CA MET A 76 10.66 -3.53 -2.03
C MET A 76 9.90 -4.12 -3.23
N PHE A 77 8.67 -4.59 -3.02
CA PHE A 77 7.84 -5.13 -4.11
C PHE A 77 7.50 -4.05 -5.14
N GLN A 78 7.07 -2.86 -4.69
CA GLN A 78 6.72 -1.76 -5.59
C GLN A 78 7.93 -1.29 -6.39
N LEU A 79 9.12 -1.21 -5.78
CA LEU A 79 10.35 -0.86 -6.47
C LEU A 79 10.72 -1.90 -7.52
N ALA A 80 10.59 -3.20 -7.20
CA ALA A 80 10.82 -4.28 -8.16
C ALA A 80 9.84 -4.20 -9.35
N TYR A 81 8.55 -3.95 -9.10
CA TYR A 81 7.54 -3.76 -10.12
C TYR A 81 7.82 -2.55 -11.02
N VAL A 82 8.16 -1.40 -10.43
CA VAL A 82 8.54 -0.22 -11.20
C VAL A 82 9.81 -0.48 -12.03
N ALA A 83 10.81 -1.15 -11.47
CA ALA A 83 12.04 -1.50 -12.19
C ALA A 83 11.74 -2.37 -13.42
N ILE A 84 10.98 -3.45 -13.24
CA ILE A 84 10.57 -4.32 -14.36
C ILE A 84 9.77 -3.52 -15.40
N PHE A 85 8.85 -2.65 -14.97
CA PHE A 85 8.07 -1.81 -15.87
C PHE A 85 8.97 -0.89 -16.70
N ILE A 86 9.94 -0.22 -16.08
CA ILE A 86 10.90 0.67 -16.76
C ILE A 86 11.79 -0.11 -17.74
N THR A 87 12.19 -1.35 -17.41
CA THR A 87 13.01 -2.19 -18.29
C THR A 87 12.28 -2.54 -19.59
N TYR A 88 10.97 -2.84 -19.51
CA TYR A 88 10.16 -3.28 -20.66
C TYR A 88 9.31 -2.19 -21.30
N ALA A 89 9.40 -0.94 -20.83
CA ALA A 89 8.68 0.19 -21.37
C ALA A 89 9.34 0.75 -22.64
N GLU A 90 8.50 1.27 -23.55
CA GLU A 90 8.95 2.06 -24.71
C GLU A 90 9.71 3.31 -24.29
N LYS A 91 10.62 3.83 -25.13
CA LYS A 91 11.52 4.96 -24.81
C LYS A 91 10.81 6.16 -24.15
N GLY A 92 9.65 6.57 -24.68
CA GLY A 92 8.88 7.68 -24.12
C GLY A 92 8.32 7.39 -22.72
N LYS A 93 7.65 6.24 -22.54
CA LYS A 93 7.13 5.79 -21.24
C LYS A 93 8.26 5.57 -20.24
N LYS A 94 9.40 5.03 -20.68
CA LYS A 94 10.60 4.77 -19.87
C LYS A 94 11.17 6.04 -19.27
N ILE A 95 11.38 7.10 -20.06
CA ILE A 95 11.89 8.39 -19.58
C ILE A 95 10.92 8.99 -18.56
N LYS A 96 9.62 9.00 -18.88
CA LYS A 96 8.58 9.51 -17.97
C LYS A 96 8.55 8.75 -16.63
N MET A 97 8.56 7.42 -16.66
CA MET A 97 8.53 6.61 -15.45
C MET A 97 9.81 6.73 -14.62
N THR A 98 10.97 6.81 -15.28
CA THR A 98 12.26 7.02 -14.60
C THR A 98 12.30 8.39 -13.92
N GLY A 99 11.82 9.45 -14.59
CA GLY A 99 11.71 10.78 -14.02
C GLY A 99 10.76 10.83 -12.81
N LEU A 100 9.61 10.14 -12.89
CA LEU A 100 8.68 10.02 -11.76
C LEU A 100 9.28 9.24 -10.58
N LEU A 101 10.01 8.15 -10.85
CA LEU A 101 10.70 7.38 -9.82
C LEU A 101 11.74 8.23 -9.08
N LEU A 102 12.55 8.99 -9.83
CA LEU A 102 13.51 9.93 -9.25
C LEU A 102 12.80 11.00 -8.44
N GLY A 103 11.71 11.56 -8.96
CA GLY A 103 10.87 12.54 -8.25
C GLY A 103 10.33 12.01 -6.92
N VAL A 104 9.89 10.74 -6.87
CA VAL A 104 9.44 10.08 -5.63
C VAL A 104 10.57 9.99 -4.61
N PHE A 105 11.76 9.55 -5.01
CA PHE A 105 12.90 9.48 -4.08
C PHE A 105 13.33 10.87 -3.61
N CYS A 106 13.43 11.85 -4.50
CA CYS A 106 13.75 13.23 -4.13
C CYS A 106 12.73 13.81 -3.15
N LEU A 107 11.43 13.63 -3.41
CA LEU A 107 10.37 14.06 -2.51
C LEU A 107 10.46 13.35 -1.16
N PHE A 108 10.69 12.03 -1.15
CA PHE A 108 10.84 11.27 0.08
C PHE A 108 12.02 11.76 0.92
N PHE A 109 13.20 11.94 0.31
CA PHE A 109 14.37 12.48 1.01
C PHE A 109 14.15 13.91 1.52
N ALA A 110 13.45 14.75 0.75
CA ALA A 110 13.07 16.09 1.20
C ALA A 110 12.15 16.04 2.43
N ILE A 111 11.13 15.16 2.43
CA ILE A 111 10.23 14.97 3.59
C ILE A 111 11.04 14.51 4.81
N VAL A 112 11.91 13.51 4.65
CA VAL A 112 12.77 13.02 5.75
C VAL A 112 13.65 14.15 6.28
N PHE A 113 14.36 14.87 5.40
CA PHE A 113 15.23 15.98 5.77
C PHE A 113 14.48 17.09 6.51
N VAL A 114 13.35 17.55 5.97
CA VAL A 114 12.52 18.60 6.59
C VAL A 114 12.01 18.13 7.96
N SER A 115 11.51 16.90 8.03
CA SER A 115 10.94 16.34 9.24
C SER A 115 11.98 16.19 10.37
N MET A 116 13.22 15.85 10.04
CA MET A 116 14.29 15.69 11.03
C MET A 116 14.91 17.01 11.43
N ARG A 117 15.06 17.95 10.49
CA ARG A 117 15.83 19.17 10.73
C ARG A 117 15.02 20.32 11.34
N TYR A 118 13.73 20.39 11.01
CA TYR A 118 12.87 21.54 11.34
C TYR A 118 11.66 21.21 12.21
N LEU A 119 11.34 19.93 12.47
CA LEU A 119 10.16 19.55 13.24
C LEU A 119 10.53 18.82 14.54
N ASP A 120 9.93 19.28 15.65
CA ASP A 120 9.96 18.60 16.94
C ASP A 120 9.21 17.26 16.88
N SER A 121 9.46 16.36 17.85
CA SER A 121 8.96 14.99 17.81
C SER A 121 7.43 14.88 17.61
N HIS A 122 6.65 15.68 18.33
CA HIS A 122 5.18 15.66 18.23
C HIS A 122 4.68 16.22 16.89
N THR A 123 5.23 17.36 16.45
CA THR A 123 4.89 17.99 15.18
C THR A 123 5.32 17.14 13.99
N ARG A 124 6.48 16.48 14.08
CA ARG A 124 6.99 15.52 13.10
C ARG A 124 6.02 14.35 12.91
N GLN A 125 5.52 13.78 14.00
CA GLN A 125 4.55 12.68 13.94
C GLN A 125 3.27 13.11 13.21
N LEU A 126 2.71 14.27 13.57
CA LEU A 126 1.51 14.80 12.92
C LEU A 126 1.74 15.11 11.45
N PHE A 127 2.83 15.81 11.11
CA PHE A 127 3.17 16.19 9.75
C PHE A 127 3.32 14.98 8.82
N VAL A 128 4.14 14.00 9.23
CA VAL A 128 4.35 12.78 8.44
C VAL A 128 3.09 11.93 8.40
N GLY A 129 2.30 11.91 9.48
CA GLY A 129 1.00 11.23 9.52
C GLY A 129 0.01 11.80 8.51
N TYR A 130 -0.14 13.13 8.43
CA TYR A 130 -1.00 13.78 7.43
C TYR A 130 -0.52 13.50 6.01
N LEU A 131 0.80 13.53 5.76
CA LEU A 131 1.36 13.17 4.46
C LEU A 131 1.10 11.70 4.09
N SER A 132 1.16 10.77 5.04
CA SER A 132 0.84 9.35 4.82
C SER A 132 -0.64 9.16 4.44
N VAL A 133 -1.56 9.84 5.14
CA VAL A 133 -2.99 9.80 4.79
C VAL A 133 -3.24 10.44 3.42
N ALA A 134 -2.63 11.60 3.14
CA ALA A 134 -2.74 12.26 1.85
C ALA A 134 -2.19 11.38 0.71
N SER A 135 -1.05 10.71 0.91
CA SER A 135 -0.48 9.80 -0.07
C SER A 135 -1.37 8.58 -0.30
N LEU A 136 -1.99 8.06 0.77
CA LEU A 136 -2.93 6.94 0.68
C LEU A 136 -4.15 7.32 -0.16
N ILE A 137 -4.72 8.52 0.06
CA ILE A 137 -5.84 9.05 -0.73
C ILE A 137 -5.41 9.25 -2.19
N SER A 138 -4.22 9.81 -2.42
CA SER A 138 -3.69 10.05 -3.77
C SER A 138 -3.53 8.75 -4.59
N MET A 139 -3.27 7.61 -3.93
CA MET A 139 -3.19 6.31 -4.60
C MET A 139 -4.53 5.89 -5.23
N PHE A 140 -5.66 6.37 -4.69
CA PHE A 140 -6.99 6.17 -5.26
C PHE A 140 -7.32 7.15 -6.40
N ALA A 141 -6.51 8.18 -6.63
CA ALA A 141 -6.69 9.07 -7.78
C ALA A 141 -6.47 8.34 -9.12
N SER A 142 -5.62 7.31 -9.15
CA SER A 142 -5.39 6.52 -10.36
C SER A 142 -6.66 5.79 -10.86
N PRO A 143 -7.44 5.06 -10.03
CA PRO A 143 -8.72 4.51 -10.47
C PRO A 143 -9.76 5.58 -10.83
N LEU A 144 -9.80 6.73 -10.13
CA LEU A 144 -10.66 7.87 -10.49
C LEU A 144 -10.35 8.44 -11.89
N PHE A 145 -9.08 8.58 -12.23
CA PHE A 145 -8.64 9.03 -13.55
C PHE A 145 -9.04 8.03 -14.65
N ILE A 146 -8.93 6.72 -14.37
CA ILE A 146 -9.35 5.67 -15.29
C ILE A 146 -10.87 5.67 -15.48
N ILE A 147 -11.67 5.89 -14.43
CA ILE A 147 -13.14 6.01 -14.53
C ILE A 147 -13.52 7.19 -15.42
N ASN A 148 -12.91 8.36 -15.19
CA ASN A 148 -13.17 9.55 -16.00
C ASN A 148 -12.74 9.35 -17.46
N LEU A 149 -11.62 8.65 -17.69
CA LEU A 149 -11.16 8.31 -19.03
C LEU A 149 -12.12 7.35 -19.73
N VAL A 150 -12.63 6.31 -19.05
CA VAL A 150 -13.63 5.37 -19.59
C VAL A 150 -14.94 6.06 -19.94
N ILE A 151 -15.41 6.98 -19.10
CA ILE A 151 -16.60 7.80 -19.36
C ILE A 151 -16.38 8.66 -20.62
N ARG A 152 -15.18 9.22 -20.79
CA ARG A 152 -14.85 10.10 -21.92
C ARG A 152 -14.60 9.35 -23.22
N THR A 153 -13.95 8.19 -23.18
CA THR A 153 -13.58 7.42 -24.38
C THR A 153 -14.69 6.50 -24.87
N ARG A 154 -15.76 6.25 -24.08
CA ARG A 154 -16.86 5.31 -24.37
C ARG A 154 -16.41 3.94 -24.90
N SER A 155 -15.16 3.57 -24.65
CA SER A 155 -14.56 2.34 -25.14
C SER A 155 -13.96 1.59 -23.96
N VAL A 156 -14.39 0.33 -23.83
CA VAL A 156 -13.85 -0.67 -22.89
C VAL A 156 -12.69 -1.48 -23.50
N GLU A 157 -12.26 -1.13 -24.71
CA GLU A 157 -11.34 -1.91 -25.54
C GLU A 157 -9.90 -1.93 -25.02
N TYR A 158 -9.60 -1.06 -24.04
CA TYR A 158 -8.36 -1.10 -23.28
C TYR A 158 -8.70 -1.42 -21.84
N MET A 159 -8.67 -2.71 -21.48
CA MET A 159 -9.11 -3.20 -20.17
C MET A 159 -7.92 -3.45 -19.20
N PRO A 160 -7.48 -2.44 -18.42
CA PRO A 160 -7.05 -2.61 -17.04
C PRO A 160 -8.24 -2.57 -16.07
N PHE A 161 -9.49 -2.45 -16.55
CA PHE A 161 -10.70 -2.37 -15.72
C PHE A 161 -10.99 -3.68 -14.97
N TYR A 162 -10.96 -4.86 -15.60
CA TYR A 162 -11.13 -6.13 -14.88
C TYR A 162 -10.03 -6.40 -13.86
N LEU A 163 -8.81 -5.95 -14.15
CA LEU A 163 -7.66 -6.10 -13.27
C LEU A 163 -7.77 -5.15 -12.06
N SER A 164 -8.10 -3.88 -12.31
CA SER A 164 -8.34 -2.88 -11.26
C SER A 164 -9.56 -3.22 -10.41
N LEU A 165 -10.65 -3.67 -11.04
CA LEU A 165 -11.86 -4.13 -10.35
C LEU A 165 -11.60 -5.40 -9.56
N SER A 166 -10.86 -6.39 -10.10
CA SER A 166 -10.45 -7.57 -9.34
C SER A 166 -9.58 -7.21 -8.15
N THR A 167 -8.57 -6.34 -8.32
CA THR A 167 -7.75 -5.90 -7.18
C THR A 167 -8.54 -5.08 -6.18
N PHE A 168 -9.51 -4.26 -6.63
CA PHE A 168 -10.37 -3.50 -5.73
C PHE A 168 -11.32 -4.40 -4.95
N LEU A 169 -12.03 -5.31 -5.62
CA LEU A 169 -12.90 -6.31 -5.01
C LEU A 169 -12.13 -7.24 -4.07
N MET A 170 -10.94 -7.69 -4.48
CA MET A 170 -10.08 -8.50 -3.63
C MET A 170 -9.63 -7.73 -2.39
N ARG A 171 -9.37 -6.41 -2.49
CA ARG A 171 -9.05 -5.54 -1.35
C ARG A 171 -10.24 -5.32 -0.42
N THR A 172 -11.44 -5.11 -0.94
CA THR A 172 -12.66 -5.00 -0.10
C THR A 172 -13.03 -6.33 0.55
N ILE A 173 -12.95 -7.45 -0.18
CA ILE A 173 -13.24 -8.78 0.35
C ILE A 173 -12.24 -9.14 1.46
N LEU A 174 -10.93 -8.96 1.24
CA LEU A 174 -9.91 -9.18 2.26
C LEU A 174 -10.10 -8.24 3.46
N GLY A 175 -10.42 -6.96 3.23
CA GLY A 175 -10.72 -6.01 4.30
C GLY A 175 -11.93 -6.39 5.14
N VAL A 176 -13.01 -6.87 4.50
CA VAL A 176 -14.22 -7.35 5.19
C VAL A 176 -13.95 -8.63 5.95
N VAL A 177 -13.22 -9.59 5.37
CA VAL A 177 -12.80 -10.82 6.06
C VAL A 177 -11.91 -10.49 7.26
N GLN A 178 -11.00 -9.52 7.12
CA GLN A 178 -10.13 -9.08 8.20
C GLN A 178 -10.90 -8.39 9.33
N LEU A 179 -11.90 -7.57 8.99
CA LEU A 179 -12.80 -6.93 9.95
C LEU A 179 -13.72 -7.96 10.64
N ALA A 180 -14.20 -8.96 9.90
CA ALA A 180 -15.00 -10.06 10.43
C ALA A 180 -14.17 -10.93 11.38
N LEU A 181 -12.93 -11.29 11.02
CA LEU A 181 -12.00 -12.01 11.90
C LEU A 181 -11.65 -11.18 13.15
N TYR A 182 -11.41 -9.88 13.00
CA TYR A 182 -11.21 -8.99 14.15
C TYR A 182 -12.43 -8.98 15.07
N SER A 183 -13.64 -8.87 14.51
CA SER A 183 -14.89 -8.86 15.27
C SER A 183 -15.14 -10.20 15.96
N TYR A 184 -14.88 -11.32 15.27
CA TYR A 184 -14.99 -12.66 15.81
C TYR A 184 -14.00 -12.91 16.95
N TYR A 185 -12.72 -12.54 16.75
CA TYR A 185 -11.69 -12.71 17.76
C TYR A 185 -11.87 -11.76 18.95
N ASN A 186 -12.30 -10.52 18.71
CA ASN A 186 -12.65 -9.57 19.77
C ASN A 186 -13.87 -10.06 20.57
N LYS A 187 -14.86 -10.67 19.91
CA LYS A 187 -16.01 -11.30 20.58
C LYS A 187 -15.58 -12.52 21.40
N LYS A 188 -14.76 -13.40 20.84
CA LYS A 188 -14.19 -14.57 21.54
C LYS A 188 -13.35 -14.16 22.75
N SER A 189 -12.48 -13.16 22.61
CA SER A 189 -11.70 -12.59 23.72
C SER A 189 -12.61 -12.01 24.80
N LYS A 190 -13.75 -11.43 24.43
CA LYS A 190 -14.76 -10.94 25.38
C LYS A 190 -15.47 -12.08 26.10
N ASP A 191 -15.75 -13.20 25.42
CA ASP A 191 -16.35 -14.41 26.02
C ASP A 191 -15.35 -15.19 26.91
N GLU A 192 -14.08 -15.32 26.52
CA GLU A 192 -13.01 -15.89 27.36
C GLU A 192 -12.77 -15.02 28.61
N SER A 193 -12.84 -13.69 28.50
CA SER A 193 -12.78 -12.78 29.65
C SER A 193 -14.03 -12.79 30.53
N ARG A 194 -15.13 -13.43 30.09
CA ARG A 194 -16.34 -13.71 30.91
C ARG A 194 -16.30 -15.08 31.59
N GLN A 195 -15.37 -15.96 31.21
CA GLN A 195 -15.13 -17.26 31.84
C GLN A 195 -14.06 -17.33 32.97
N PRO A 196 -13.41 -16.25 33.47
CA PRO A 196 -12.55 -16.40 34.62
C PRO A 196 -13.44 -16.38 35.87
N LEU A 197 -13.83 -17.57 36.36
CA LEU A 197 -14.07 -17.89 37.80
C LEU A 197 -14.80 -19.22 38.08
N PHE A 198 -15.17 -20.04 37.09
CA PHE A 198 -15.92 -21.29 37.36
C PHE A 198 -15.11 -22.60 37.34
N GLU A 199 -13.81 -22.59 37.05
CA GLU A 199 -12.96 -23.81 37.06
C GLU A 199 -11.79 -23.75 38.05
N SER A 200 -11.94 -23.02 39.17
CA SER A 200 -11.01 -23.14 40.31
C SER A 200 -11.65 -23.68 41.59
N TYR A 201 -12.91 -24.12 41.54
CA TYR A 201 -13.60 -24.85 42.61
C TYR A 201 -14.61 -25.83 42.01
N ALA A 202 -14.13 -26.97 41.51
CA ALA A 202 -14.87 -28.23 41.41
C ALA A 202 -13.86 -29.37 41.21
#